data_AF-A0A382R7J8-F1
#
_entry.id   AF-A0A382R7J8-F1
#
_cell.length_a   1.000
_cell.length_b   1.000
_cell.length_c   1.000
_cell.angle_alpha   90.00
_cell.angle_beta   90.00
_cell.angle_gamma   90.00
#
_symmetry.space_group_name_H-M   'P 1'
#
loop_
_entity.id
_entity.type
_entity.pdbx_description
1 polymer ?
#
loop_
_entity_poly.entity_id
_entity_poly.type
_entity_poly.pdbx_seq_one_letter_code
_entity_poly.pdbx_strand_id
1 'polypeptide(L)'
;MFAKIKKNYFLLISTFLILYFFFNLLDGERGLFSYLKKKDILRDLQTTEQDYVAKVEELEFKNSLLTTNLDLDYIEILIRDKFFFGKNKESVYIINNEN
;
A
#
# COMPACT_ATOMS: atom_id res chain seq x y z
N MET A 1 38.51 10.01 49.36
CA MET A 1 37.65 9.57 48.24
C MET A 1 36.34 8.96 48.75
N PHE A 2 36.38 7.92 49.60
CA PHE A 2 35.20 7.32 50.24
C PHE A 2 34.29 8.30 50.98
N ALA A 3 34.85 9.27 51.72
CA ALA A 3 34.06 10.28 52.43
C ALA A 3 33.22 11.18 51.51
N LYS A 4 33.72 11.49 50.29
CA LYS A 4 32.97 12.26 49.28
C LYS A 4 31.82 11.44 48.69
N ILE A 5 32.04 10.15 48.44
CA ILE A 5 31.01 9.23 47.94
C ILE A 5 29.89 9.06 48.96
N LYS A 6 30.24 8.84 50.24
CA LYS A 6 29.26 8.71 51.33
C LYS A 6 28.41 9.97 51.51
N LYS A 7 29.00 11.16 51.32
CA LYS A 7 28.30 12.45 51.39
C LYS A 7 27.25 12.62 50.28
N ASN A 8 27.50 12.08 49.09
CA ASN A 8 26.66 12.25 47.90
C ASN A 8 25.93 10.97 47.47
N TYR A 9 25.86 9.96 48.34
CA TYR A 9 25.36 8.61 48.03
C TYR A 9 23.92 8.62 47.49
N PHE A 10 23.05 9.47 48.03
CA PHE A 10 21.66 9.60 47.59
C PHE A 10 21.57 10.07 46.13
N LEU A 11 22.38 11.07 45.78
CA LEU A 11 22.45 11.62 44.43
C LEU A 11 22.95 10.55 43.44
N LEU A 12 23.95 9.78 43.85
CA LEU A 12 24.48 8.67 43.05
C LEU A 12 23.41 7.62 42.73
N ILE A 13 22.66 7.18 43.74
CA ILE A 13 21.59 6.18 43.56
C ILE A 13 20.47 6.74 42.68
N SER A 14 20.06 7.99 42.91
CA SER A 14 19.03 8.63 42.10
C SER A 14 19.44 8.68 40.63
N THR A 15 20.70 9.00 40.33
CA THR A 15 21.21 9.04 38.96
C THR A 15 21.19 7.65 38.32
N PHE A 16 21.60 6.60 39.03
CA PHE A 16 21.53 5.23 38.51
C PHE A 16 20.09 4.78 38.26
N LEU A 17 19.16 5.17 39.13
CA LEU A 17 17.74 4.84 38.96
C LEU A 17 17.16 5.53 37.71
N ILE A 18 17.46 6.82 37.53
CA ILE A 18 17.05 7.58 36.33
C ILE A 18 17.63 6.95 35.07
N LEU A 19 18.93 6.61 35.08
CA LEU A 19 19.58 5.95 33.94
C LEU A 19 18.93 4.60 33.61
N TYR A 20 18.60 3.79 34.62
CA TYR A 20 17.92 2.52 34.42
C TYR A 20 16.59 2.70 33.67
N PHE A 21 15.77 3.67 34.09
CA PHE A 21 14.53 3.98 33.37
C PHE A 21 14.79 4.53 31.97
N PHE A 22 15.82 5.36 31.80
CA PHE A 22 16.13 5.97 30.52
C PHE A 22 16.56 4.94 29.48
N PHE A 23 17.45 4.01 29.85
CA PHE A 23 17.84 2.92 28.96
C PHE A 23 16.67 2.00 28.64
N ASN A 24 15.86 1.62 29.64
CA ASN A 24 14.66 0.80 29.39
C ASN A 24 13.60 1.50 28.53
N LEU A 25 13.52 2.84 28.58
CA LEU A 25 12.58 3.61 27.78
C LEU A 25 13.04 3.72 26.33
N LEU A 26 14.33 3.95 26.09
CA LEU A 26 14.85 4.14 24.74
C LEU A 26 15.06 2.82 24.00
N ASP A 27 15.47 1.77 24.71
CA ASP A 27 15.88 0.50 24.13
C ASP A 27 14.76 -0.55 24.07
N GLY A 28 14.98 -1.59 23.28
CA GLY A 28 14.12 -2.77 23.17
C GLY A 28 12.95 -2.63 22.18
N GLU A 29 12.27 -3.76 21.96
CA GLU A 29 11.15 -3.89 21.02
C GLU A 29 9.89 -3.08 21.40
N ARG A 30 9.84 -2.60 22.64
CA ARG A 30 8.76 -1.76 23.18
C ARG A 30 9.25 -0.37 23.61
N GLY A 31 10.52 -0.07 23.35
CA GLY A 31 11.09 1.24 23.62
C GLY A 31 10.63 2.31 22.63
N LEU A 32 11.04 3.55 22.90
CA LEU A 32 10.64 4.73 22.15
C LEU A 32 11.06 4.66 20.68
N PHE A 33 12.30 4.24 20.39
CA PHE A 33 12.78 4.15 19.01
C PHE A 33 12.01 3.09 18.21
N SER A 34 11.70 1.93 18.84
CA SER A 34 10.90 0.89 18.22
C SER A 34 9.47 1.36 17.94
N TYR A 35 8.87 2.11 18.87
CA TYR A 35 7.56 2.71 18.69
C TYR A 35 7.51 3.65 17.49
N LEU A 36 8.47 4.57 17.35
CA LEU A 36 8.52 5.50 16.22
C LEU A 36 8.64 4.75 14.89
N LYS A 37 9.56 3.77 14.80
CA LYS A 37 9.72 2.96 13.59
C LYS A 37 8.47 2.18 13.22
N LYS A 38 7.81 1.54 14.21
CA LYS A 38 6.58 0.76 13.99
C LYS A 38 5.42 1.66 13.57
N LYS A 39 5.35 2.88 14.08
CA LYS A 39 4.35 3.87 13.69
C LYS A 39 4.49 4.26 12.21
N ASP A 40 5.70 4.47 11.73
CA ASP A 40 5.95 4.77 10.32
C ASP A 40 5.58 3.59 9.42
N ILE A 41 6.01 2.38 9.79
CA ILE A 41 5.65 1.14 9.07
C ILE A 41 4.13 0.96 9.01
N LEU A 42 3.42 1.20 10.12
CA LEU A 42 1.97 1.09 10.17
C LEU A 42 1.29 2.07 9.20
N ARG A 43 1.79 3.31 9.11
CA ARG A 43 1.24 4.32 8.19
C ARG A 43 1.44 3.93 6.73
N ASP A 44 2.62 3.39 6.39
CA ASP A 44 2.92 2.94 5.04
C ASP A 44 2.05 1.73 4.64
N LEU A 45 1.84 0.80 5.58
CA LEU A 45 0.92 -0.33 5.42
C LEU A 45 -0.52 0.13 5.19
N GLN A 46 -1.03 1.07 5.98
CA GLN A 46 -2.37 1.63 5.82
C GLN A 46 -2.57 2.32 4.47
N THR A 47 -1.55 3.06 4.02
CA THR A 47 -1.60 3.74 2.71
C THR A 47 -1.63 2.72 1.57
N THR A 48 -0.81 1.67 1.70
CA THR A 48 -0.73 0.59 0.71
C THR A 48 -2.01 -0.23 0.68
N GLU A 49 -2.61 -0.53 1.84
CA GLU A 49 -3.91 -1.18 1.95
C GLU A 49 -4.99 -0.39 1.21
N GLN A 50 -5.07 0.93 1.43
CA GLN A 50 -6.03 1.80 0.76
C GLN A 50 -5.87 1.80 -0.77
N ASP A 51 -4.63 1.84 -1.26
CA ASP A 51 -4.34 1.77 -2.70
C ASP A 51 -4.78 0.43 -3.31
N TYR A 52 -4.53 -0.68 -2.61
CA TYR A 52 -4.99 -2.00 -3.06
C TYR A 52 -6.52 -2.14 -3.02
N VAL A 53 -7.18 -1.64 -1.98
CA VAL A 53 -8.65 -1.64 -1.90
C VAL A 53 -9.24 -0.87 -3.07
N ALA A 54 -8.73 0.33 -3.36
CA ALA A 54 -9.19 1.12 -4.51
C ALA A 54 -9.00 0.39 -5.86
N LYS A 55 -7.87 -0.31 -6.04
CA LYS A 55 -7.62 -1.14 -7.23
C LYS A 55 -8.58 -2.31 -7.35
N VAL A 56 -8.90 -2.96 -6.23
CA VAL A 56 -9.87 -4.06 -6.21
C VAL A 56 -11.26 -3.55 -6.56
N GLU A 57 -11.69 -2.44 -5.96
CA GLU A 57 -12.98 -1.81 -6.28
C GLU A 57 -13.07 -1.41 -7.76
N GLU A 58 -12.00 -0.83 -8.35
CA GLU A 58 -11.97 -0.50 -9.78
C GLU A 58 -12.08 -1.74 -10.67
N LEU A 59 -11.41 -2.84 -10.30
CA LEU A 59 -11.49 -4.10 -11.03
C LEU A 59 -12.86 -4.77 -10.89
N GLU A 60 -13.44 -4.77 -9.70
CA GLU A 60 -14.79 -5.26 -9.46
C GLU A 60 -15.81 -4.47 -10.26
N PHE A 61 -15.68 -3.13 -10.29
CA PHE A 61 -16.52 -2.28 -11.12
C PHE A 61 -16.39 -2.64 -12.60
N LYS A 62 -15.17 -2.72 -13.14
CA LYS A 62 -14.95 -3.13 -14.54
C LYS A 62 -15.52 -4.53 -14.83
N ASN A 63 -15.35 -5.47 -13.92
CA ASN A 63 -15.91 -6.82 -14.07
C ASN A 63 -17.44 -6.80 -14.06
N SER A 64 -18.07 -5.97 -13.21
CA SER A 64 -19.53 -5.80 -13.19
C SER A 64 -20.05 -5.28 -14.52
N LEU A 65 -19.37 -4.30 -15.14
CA LEU A 65 -19.70 -3.79 -16.47
C LEU A 65 -19.63 -4.87 -17.56
N LEU A 66 -18.80 -5.90 -17.35
CA LEU A 66 -18.65 -7.02 -18.28
C LEU A 66 -19.61 -8.19 -18.02
N THR A 67 -20.27 -8.23 -16.86
CA THR A 67 -21.11 -9.38 -16.44
C THR A 67 -22.61 -9.06 -16.39
N THR A 68 -23.02 -7.88 -15.96
CA THR A 68 -24.45 -7.51 -15.94
C THR A 68 -24.86 -6.88 -17.27
N ASN A 69 -25.73 -7.57 -18.03
CA ASN A 69 -26.37 -7.10 -19.26
C ASN A 69 -25.41 -6.39 -20.23
N LEU A 70 -24.37 -7.10 -20.64
CA LEU A 70 -23.46 -6.66 -21.69
C LEU A 70 -24.26 -6.35 -22.97
N ASP A 71 -24.27 -5.09 -23.38
CA ASP A 71 -24.85 -4.68 -24.66
C ASP A 71 -23.93 -5.18 -25.79
N LEU A 72 -24.27 -6.35 -26.33
CA LEU A 72 -23.49 -7.02 -27.37
C LEU A 72 -23.35 -6.15 -28.63
N ASP A 73 -24.37 -5.35 -28.95
CA ASP A 73 -24.35 -4.46 -30.11
C ASP A 73 -23.32 -3.33 -29.88
N TYR A 74 -23.27 -2.77 -28.67
CA TYR A 74 -22.25 -1.79 -28.30
C TYR A 74 -20.82 -2.37 -28.32
N ILE A 75 -20.63 -3.61 -27.84
CA ILE A 75 -19.34 -4.30 -27.90
C ILE A 75 -18.92 -4.56 -29.35
N GLU A 76 -19.84 -4.98 -30.22
CA GLU A 76 -19.57 -5.14 -31.65
C GLU A 76 -19.17 -3.80 -32.29
N ILE A 77 -19.84 -2.69 -31.95
CA ILE A 77 -19.46 -1.34 -32.41
C ILE A 77 -18.03 -0.99 -31.97
N LEU A 78 -17.66 -1.24 -30.71
CA LEU A 78 -16.31 -0.96 -30.20
C LEU A 78 -15.25 -1.83 -30.86
N ILE A 79 -15.53 -3.13 -31.05
CA ILE A 79 -14.62 -4.04 -31.76
C ILE A 79 -14.47 -3.56 -33.21
N ARG A 80 -15.57 -3.15 -33.85
CA ARG A 80 -15.53 -2.57 -35.19
C ARG A 80 -14.68 -1.32 -35.24
N ASP A 81 -14.84 -0.38 -34.33
CA ASP A 81 -14.05 0.87 -34.32
C ASP A 81 -12.55 0.60 -34.06
N LYS A 82 -12.23 -0.31 -33.13
CA LYS A 82 -10.85 -0.65 -32.75
C LYS A 82 -10.15 -1.58 -33.74
N PHE A 83 -10.90 -2.48 -34.39
CA PHE A 83 -10.37 -3.57 -35.21
C PHE A 83 -10.92 -3.57 -36.64
N PHE A 84 -11.63 -2.53 -37.11
CA PHE A 84 -11.99 -2.45 -38.52
C PHE A 84 -10.72 -2.44 -39.37
N PHE A 85 -10.66 -3.41 -40.26
CA PHE A 85 -9.65 -3.53 -41.31
C PHE A 85 -9.88 -2.53 -42.46
N GLY A 86 -10.39 -1.33 -42.18
CA GLY A 86 -10.65 -0.32 -43.22
C GLY A 86 -10.99 1.06 -42.67
N LYS A 87 -10.25 2.07 -43.09
CA LYS A 87 -10.53 3.49 -42.83
C LYS A 87 -11.68 4.01 -43.68
N ASN A 88 -12.18 5.20 -43.36
CA ASN A 88 -13.12 5.91 -44.24
C ASN A 88 -12.53 6.00 -45.66
N LYS A 89 -13.21 5.36 -46.64
CA LYS A 89 -12.87 5.19 -48.07
C LYS A 89 -12.07 3.93 -48.46
N GLU A 90 -11.87 2.97 -47.58
CA GLU A 90 -11.28 1.66 -47.92
C GLU A 90 -12.36 0.59 -48.10
N SER A 91 -12.16 -0.32 -49.05
CA SER A 91 -13.08 -1.44 -49.31
C SER A 91 -12.44 -2.74 -48.81
N VAL A 92 -13.06 -3.38 -47.83
CA VAL A 92 -12.60 -4.66 -47.27
C VAL A 92 -13.28 -5.80 -48.03
N TYR A 93 -12.49 -6.67 -48.65
CA TYR A 93 -12.97 -7.87 -49.33
C TYR A 93 -12.67 -9.09 -48.47
N ILE A 94 -13.72 -9.78 -48.01
CA ILE A 94 -13.59 -11.08 -47.34
C ILE A 94 -13.64 -12.16 -48.44
N ILE A 95 -12.50 -12.80 -48.71
CA ILE A 95 -12.42 -13.90 -49.66
C ILE A 95 -12.70 -15.19 -48.90
N ASN A 96 -13.87 -15.78 -49.11
CA ASN A 96 -14.12 -17.15 -48.66
C ASN A 96 -13.57 -18.10 -49.70
N ASN A 97 -12.54 -18.88 -49.35
CA ASN A 97 -12.20 -20.07 -50.13
C ASN A 97 -13.21 -21.15 -49.80
N GLU A 98 -14.24 -21.27 -50.63
CA GLU A 98 -15.10 -22.45 -50.65
C GLU A 98 -14.28 -23.62 -51.21
N ASN A 99 -13.97 -24.60 -50.36
CA ASN A 99 -13.61 -25.96 -50.76
C ASN A 99 -14.79 -26.87 -50.44
#